data_AF-A0A378F738-F1
#
_entry.id   AF-A0A378F738-F1
#
_cell.length_a   1.000
_cell.length_b   1.000
_cell.length_c   1.000
_cell.angle_alpha   90.00
_cell.angle_beta   90.00
_cell.angle_gamma   90.00
#
_symmetry.space_group_name_H-M   'P 1'
#
loop_
_entity.id
_entity.type
_entity.pdbx_description
1 polymer ?
#
loop_
_entity_poly.entity_id
_entity_poly.type
_entity_poly.pdbx_seq_one_letter_code
_entity_poly.pdbx_strand_id
1 'polypeptide(L)'
;MRLVQLSRHSIAFPSPEGALREPNGLLALGGDLSPARLLMAYQRGYFSLVFPPGDPILWWSPDPRAVLWPEQFHLSRSMKRFSSAFALPGHAQPRLWRSD
;
A
#
# COMPACT_ATOMS: atom_id res chain seq x y z
N MET A 1 19.80 -4.40 14.77
CA MET A 1 18.58 -3.64 15.15
C MET A 1 17.51 -4.62 15.61
N ARG A 2 16.66 -4.23 16.56
CA ARG A 2 15.63 -5.10 17.16
C ARG A 2 14.27 -4.73 16.57
N LEU A 3 13.52 -5.72 16.08
CA LEU A 3 12.15 -5.53 15.61
C LEU A 3 11.21 -5.23 16.78
N VAL A 4 10.30 -4.27 16.60
CA VAL A 4 9.30 -3.92 17.60
C VAL A 4 8.10 -4.86 17.48
N GLN A 5 7.70 -5.49 18.59
CA GLN A 5 6.44 -6.23 18.67
C GLN A 5 5.31 -5.27 19.05
N LEU A 6 4.28 -5.15 18.20
CA LEU A 6 3.15 -4.28 18.46
C LEU A 6 2.19 -4.87 19.50
N SER A 7 1.68 -4.00 20.39
CA SER A 7 0.66 -4.35 21.38
C SER A 7 -0.71 -4.54 20.72
N ARG A 8 -1.52 -5.48 21.23
CA ARG A 8 -2.94 -5.63 20.86
C ARG A 8 -3.87 -4.57 21.48
N HIS A 9 -3.38 -3.82 22.46
CA HIS A 9 -4.15 -2.81 23.19
C HIS A 9 -3.82 -1.37 22.77
N SER A 10 -2.92 -1.20 21.80
CA SER A 10 -2.52 0.10 21.26
C SER A 10 -2.29 0.02 19.76
N ILE A 11 -2.73 1.06 19.05
CA ILE A 11 -2.56 1.21 17.60
C ILE A 11 -1.30 2.02 17.22
N ALA A 12 -0.46 2.38 18.20
CA ALA A 12 0.73 3.18 17.95
C ALA A 12 1.79 2.40 17.17
N PHE A 13 2.45 3.09 16.23
CA PHE A 13 3.59 2.59 15.47
C PHE A 13 4.88 3.32 15.85
N PRO A 14 6.05 2.65 15.83
CA PRO A 14 7.34 3.31 15.95
C PRO A 14 7.65 4.19 14.72
N SER A 15 8.58 5.13 14.84
CA SER A 15 9.03 5.99 13.73
C SER A 15 9.52 5.17 12.52
N PRO A 16 9.18 5.55 11.27
CA PRO A 16 9.63 4.82 10.07
C PRO A 16 11.16 4.84 9.90
N GLU A 17 11.84 5.86 10.44
CA GLU A 17 13.31 5.95 10.42
C GLU A 17 14.01 4.80 11.15
N GLY A 18 13.28 4.11 12.03
CA GLY A 18 13.74 2.93 12.73
C GLY A 18 13.59 1.62 11.94
N ALA A 19 13.12 1.67 10.69
CA ALA A 19 12.97 0.47 9.86
C ALA A 19 14.33 -0.16 9.50
N LEU A 20 14.34 -1.47 9.32
CA LEU A 20 15.52 -2.20 8.86
C LEU A 20 15.87 -1.81 7.42
N ARG A 21 17.18 -1.73 7.14
CA ARG A 21 17.69 -1.60 5.76
C ARG A 21 17.63 -2.91 5.00
N GLU A 22 17.81 -4.03 5.71
CA GLU A 22 17.71 -5.39 5.17
C GLU A 22 16.98 -6.26 6.21
N PRO A 23 15.79 -6.80 5.90
CA PRO A 23 15.00 -6.55 4.68
C PRO A 23 14.43 -5.12 4.64
N ASN A 24 14.48 -4.48 3.46
CA ASN A 24 14.18 -3.05 3.31
C ASN A 24 12.78 -2.69 3.81
N GLY A 25 12.74 -1.84 4.84
CA GLY A 25 11.53 -1.26 5.36
C GLY A 25 10.86 -2.06 6.46
N LEU A 26 11.39 -3.22 6.86
CA LEU A 26 10.77 -4.01 7.92
C LEU A 26 10.86 -3.27 9.26
N LEU A 27 9.71 -2.95 9.85
CA LEU A 27 9.62 -2.02 10.98
C LEU A 27 9.15 -2.70 12.27
N ALA A 28 8.08 -3.49 12.18
CA ALA A 28 7.44 -4.08 13.34
C ALA A 28 6.73 -5.40 12.99
N LEU A 29 6.40 -6.17 14.02
CA LEU A 29 5.66 -7.42 13.90
C LEU A 29 4.48 -7.48 14.89
N GLY A 30 3.44 -8.24 14.56
CA GLY A 30 2.28 -8.49 15.40
C GLY A 30 1.24 -7.36 15.39
N GLY A 31 0.53 -7.22 16.50
CA GLY A 31 -0.69 -6.42 16.59
C GLY A 31 -1.91 -7.19 16.09
N ASP A 32 -2.69 -6.55 15.22
CA ASP A 32 -3.96 -7.03 14.67
C ASP A 32 -4.22 -6.37 13.31
N LEU A 33 -5.25 -6.83 12.58
CA LEU A 33 -5.73 -6.19 11.35
C LEU A 33 -7.05 -5.43 11.60
N SER A 34 -7.17 -4.79 12.76
CA SER A 34 -8.36 -3.98 13.06
C SER A 34 -8.44 -2.74 12.14
N PRO A 35 -9.65 -2.26 11.79
CA PRO A 35 -9.81 -1.07 10.95
C PRO A 35 -9.04 0.15 11.48
N ALA A 36 -9.06 0.37 12.80
CA ALA A 36 -8.36 1.49 13.43
C ALA A 36 -6.84 1.43 13.23
N ARG A 37 -6.23 0.24 13.37
CA ARG A 37 -4.79 0.07 13.14
C ARG A 37 -4.43 0.23 11.67
N LEU A 38 -5.24 -0.32 10.76
CA LEU A 38 -4.99 -0.19 9.32
C LEU A 38 -5.06 1.28 8.89
N LEU A 39 -6.09 2.02 9.32
CA LEU A 39 -6.19 3.45 9.03
C LEU A 39 -4.97 4.23 9.54
N MET A 40 -4.55 3.98 10.80
CA MET A 40 -3.34 4.58 11.37
C MET A 40 -2.08 4.21 10.57
N ALA A 41 -1.98 2.96 10.13
CA ALA A 41 -0.86 2.47 9.35
C ALA A 41 -0.75 3.20 8.01
N TYR A 42 -1.81 3.17 7.20
CA TYR A 42 -1.83 3.80 5.88
C TYR A 42 -1.64 5.32 5.94
N GLN A 43 -2.22 5.99 6.93
CA GLN A 43 -2.01 7.45 7.14
C GLN A 43 -0.54 7.81 7.37
N ARG A 44 0.24 6.91 7.96
CA ARG A 44 1.66 7.09 8.24
C ARG A 44 2.57 6.42 7.22
N GLY A 45 2.00 5.87 6.15
CA GLY A 45 2.74 5.16 5.11
C GLY A 45 3.17 3.74 5.49
N TYR A 46 2.68 3.13 6.57
CA TYR A 46 2.95 1.72 6.86
C TYR A 46 2.01 0.80 6.08
N PHE A 47 2.51 -0.34 5.62
CA PHE A 47 1.67 -1.41 5.07
C PHE A 47 1.99 -2.77 5.69
N SER A 48 0.99 -3.63 5.81
CA SER A 48 1.14 -4.98 6.34
C SER A 48 1.35 -6.00 5.22
N LEU A 49 2.32 -6.90 5.38
CA LEU A 49 2.43 -8.12 4.59
C LEU A 49 2.34 -9.33 5.53
N VAL A 50 1.51 -10.30 5.15
CA VAL A 50 1.40 -11.60 5.84
C VAL A 50 1.67 -12.68 4.81
N PHE A 51 2.81 -13.36 4.89
CA PHE A 51 3.14 -14.47 4.02
C PHE A 51 4.32 -15.28 4.58
N PRO A 52 4.26 -16.62 4.66
CA PRO A 52 3.13 -17.52 4.37
C PRO A 52 1.98 -17.45 5.40
N PRO A 53 0.82 -18.07 5.13
CA PRO A 53 -0.27 -18.17 6.10
C PRO A 53 0.20 -18.88 7.39
N GLY A 54 0.03 -18.22 8.53
CA GLY A 54 0.50 -18.70 9.84
C GLY A 54 1.61 -17.85 10.45
N ASP A 55 2.27 -17.01 9.65
CA ASP A 55 3.29 -16.09 10.12
C ASP A 55 2.69 -14.87 10.84
N PRO A 56 3.45 -14.23 11.73
CA PRO A 56 3.03 -12.98 12.36
C PRO A 56 2.83 -11.88 11.31
N ILE A 57 1.93 -10.94 11.60
CA ILE A 57 1.74 -9.75 10.76
C ILE A 57 3.04 -8.95 10.76
N LEU A 58 3.59 -8.65 9.57
CA LEU A 58 4.77 -7.80 9.43
C LEU A 58 4.37 -6.44 8.88
N TRP A 59 4.94 -5.38 9.44
CA TRP A 59 4.67 -4.00 9.06
C TRP A 59 5.90 -3.36 8.41
N TRP A 60 5.67 -2.67 7.30
CA TRP A 60 6.72 -2.21 6.39
C TRP A 60 6.62 -0.72 6.08
N SER A 61 7.78 -0.08 5.95
CA SER A 61 7.99 1.27 5.42
C SER A 61 9.30 1.37 4.64
N PRO A 62 9.37 0.83 3.40
CA PRO A 62 10.58 0.86 2.59
C PRO A 62 11.04 2.26 2.22
N ASP A 63 12.36 2.41 2.14
CA ASP A 63 13.06 3.59 1.64
C ASP A 63 14.14 3.12 0.64
N PRO A 64 14.08 3.48 -0.67
CA PRO A 64 13.04 4.30 -1.31
C PRO A 64 11.70 3.56 -1.48
N ARG A 65 10.60 4.33 -1.58
CA ARG A 65 9.26 3.79 -1.82
C ARG A 65 8.89 3.81 -3.30
N ALA A 66 8.38 2.68 -3.80
CA ALA A 66 7.78 2.60 -5.12
C ALA A 66 6.47 3.40 -5.16
N VAL A 67 6.37 4.33 -6.11
CA VAL A 67 5.17 5.15 -6.38
C VAL A 67 4.88 5.13 -7.87
N LEU A 68 3.58 5.19 -8.23
CA LEU A 68 3.13 5.34 -9.60
C LEU A 68 2.40 6.68 -9.72
N TRP A 69 2.96 7.57 -10.54
CA TRP A 69 2.27 8.80 -10.93
C TRP A 69 1.26 8.47 -12.03
N PRO A 70 -0.05 8.66 -11.83
CA PRO A 70 -1.07 8.33 -12.83
C PRO A 70 -0.81 8.99 -14.19
N GLU A 71 -0.27 10.21 -14.18
CA GLU A 71 0.03 11.02 -15.38
C GLU A 71 1.26 10.49 -16.15
N GLN A 72 2.12 9.73 -15.49
CA GLN A 72 3.34 9.14 -16.07
C GLN A 72 3.17 7.66 -16.41
N PHE A 73 1.95 7.12 -16.29
CA PHE A 73 1.69 5.72 -16.56
C PHE A 73 2.01 5.36 -18.01
N HIS A 74 2.96 4.42 -18.19
CA HIS A 74 3.36 3.95 -19.51
C HIS A 74 2.36 2.90 -20.05
N LEU A 75 1.45 3.34 -20.91
CA LEU A 75 0.54 2.45 -21.63
C LEU A 75 1.16 2.01 -22.97
N SER A 76 1.58 0.74 -23.05
CA SER A 76 2.22 0.18 -24.25
C SER A 76 1.29 0.17 -25.48
N ARG A 77 1.87 0.19 -26.68
CA ARG A 77 1.10 0.21 -27.94
C ARG A 77 0.22 -1.03 -28.11
N SER A 78 0.69 -2.21 -27.72
CA SER A 78 -0.10 -3.44 -27.74
C SER A 78 -1.27 -3.37 -26.77
N MET A 79 -1.06 -2.84 -25.56
CA MET A 79 -2.13 -2.67 -24.57
C MET A 79 -3.19 -1.66 -25.03
N LYS A 80 -2.78 -0.55 -25.67
CA LYS A 80 -3.73 0.41 -26.28
C LYS A 80 -4.65 -0.30 -27.27
N ARG A 81 -4.08 -1.06 -28.22
CA ARG A 81 -4.86 -1.81 -29.23
C ARG A 81 -5.81 -2.81 -28.59
N PHE A 82 -5.34 -3.55 -27.57
CA PHE A 82 -6.19 -4.49 -26.84
C PHE A 82 -7.35 -3.79 -26.15
N SER A 83 -7.10 -2.69 -25.42
CA SER A 83 -8.14 -1.94 -24.71
C SER A 83 -9.22 -1.37 -25.63
N SER A 84 -8.85 -0.91 -26.84
CA SER A 84 -9.82 -0.41 -27.83
C SER A 84 -10.72 -1.50 -28.40
N ALA A 85 -10.25 -2.75 -28.47
CA ALA A 85 -11.05 -3.89 -28.93
C ALA A 85 -12.04 -4.40 -27.87
N PHE A 86 -11.79 -4.09 -26.59
CA PHE A 86 -12.62 -4.46 -25.44
C PHE A 86 -13.48 -3.31 -24.90
N ALA A 87 -13.63 -2.21 -25.65
CA ALA A 87 -14.56 -1.15 -25.28
C ALA A 87 -15.99 -1.73 -25.26
N LEU A 88 -16.46 -2.10 -24.07
CA LEU A 88 -17.81 -2.58 -23.84
C LEU A 88 -18.80 -1.53 -24.40
N PRO A 89 -19.80 -1.94 -25.20
CA PRO A 89 -20.82 -1.02 -25.67
C PRO A 89 -21.61 -0.52 -24.45
N GLY A 90 -21.31 0.69 -23.97
CA GLY A 90 -22.01 1.27 -22.82
C GLY A 90 -21.20 2.24 -21.95
N HIS A 91 -19.87 2.28 -22.04
CA HIS A 91 -19.08 3.27 -21.30
C HIS A 91 -18.98 4.59 -22.08
N ALA A 92 -20.12 5.30 -22.17
CA ALA A 92 -20.09 6.74 -22.38
C ALA A 92 -19.21 7.35 -21.27
N GLN A 93 -18.27 8.21 -21.66
CA GLN A 93 -17.41 8.91 -20.71
C GLN A 93 -18.25 9.59 -19.61
N PRO A 94 -17.86 9.53 -18.33
CA PRO A 94 -18.46 10.38 -17.32
C PRO A 94 -18.02 11.82 -17.63
N ARG A 95 -18.84 12.51 -18.43
CA ARG A 95 -18.97 13.96 -18.36
C ARG A 95 -19.42 14.27 -16.93
N LEU A 96 -18.80 15.27 -16.30
CA LEU A 96 -19.08 15.82 -14.96
C LEU A 96 -18.24 15.27 -13.78
N TRP A 97 -17.05 15.84 -13.61
CA TRP A 97 -16.73 16.56 -12.37
C TRP A 97 -16.41 18.01 -12.74
N ARG A 98 -17.46 18.80 -12.98
CA ARG A 98 -17.40 20.26 -12.81
C ARG A 98 -18.10 20.53 -11.49
N SER A 99 -17.32 20.83 -10.47
CA SER A 99 -17.80 21.46 -9.26
C SER A 99 -18.14 22.92 -9.61
N ASP A 100 -19.42 23.22 -9.69
CA ASP A 100 -19.91 24.53 -9.24
C ASP A 100 -19.83 24.58 -7.71
#